data_AF-A0A915BQL2-F1
#
_entry.id   AF-A0A915BQL2-F1
#
_cell.length_a   1.000
_cell.length_b   1.000
_cell.length_c   1.000
_cell.angle_alpha   90.00
_cell.angle_beta   90.00
_cell.angle_gamma   90.00
#
_symmetry.space_group_name_H-M   'P 1'
#
loop_
_entity.id
_entity.type
_entity.pdbx_description
1 polymer ?
#
loop_
_entity_poly.entity_id
_entity_poly.type
_entity_poly.pdbx_seq_one_letter_code
_entity_poly.pdbx_strand_id
1 'polypeptide(L)'
;MARMLRPTKQHYLPWISINDKSFDEMQAYQSMLKTKLLIWRRVLQKETTRSIVQSGSRCVMPPDFWCDSTEVTHECFDSAKCSLYRSYAQGRPIRITLLYATHCPFSQATIVDNFYENLWQNKKLRRFYKIRFLPYGNGKVEDDDKIICQHGSAECTGNTINDCVKAKAAYEETVEYIVCHMREVREHKNDQRAFETCSSKLGWSAAKKTSIMRCANSQEGHRLQLKTANESDSLEPEMKHFVPWLVINGYSTLEMQHYIPDLDKFICRWYYGGYNERRKCNLCDYAPSECK
;
A
#
# COMPACT_ATOMS: atom_id res chain seq x y z
N MET A 1 49.32 6.06 28.74
CA MET A 1 48.39 4.92 28.75
C MET A 1 46.97 5.45 28.54
N ALA A 2 46.48 5.43 27.30
CA ALA A 2 45.11 5.79 26.99
C ALA A 2 44.39 4.52 26.53
N ARG A 3 43.43 4.04 27.32
CA ARG A 3 42.56 2.92 26.95
C ARG A 3 41.63 3.40 25.84
N MET A 4 41.79 2.84 24.63
CA MET A 4 40.74 2.91 23.62
C MET A 4 39.55 2.08 24.12
N LEU A 5 38.44 2.74 24.41
CA LEU A 5 37.15 2.06 24.52
C LEU A 5 36.75 1.63 23.11
N ARG A 6 36.81 0.31 22.84
CA ARG A 6 36.22 -0.27 21.64
C ARG A 6 34.71 0.01 21.67
N PRO A 7 34.08 0.42 20.55
CA PRO A 7 32.62 0.50 20.50
C PRO A 7 32.08 -0.92 20.65
N THR A 8 31.20 -1.13 21.62
CA THR A 8 30.39 -2.34 21.73
C THR A 8 29.56 -2.48 20.47
N LYS A 9 29.75 -3.58 19.73
CA LYS A 9 28.90 -3.98 18.59
C LYS A 9 27.43 -3.96 19.03
N GLN A 10 26.69 -2.93 18.62
CA GLN A 10 25.23 -3.00 18.64
C GLN A 10 24.82 -3.92 17.48
N HIS A 11 24.39 -5.13 17.85
CA HIS A 11 23.55 -5.94 16.99
C HIS A 11 22.17 -5.27 16.93
N TYR A 12 21.45 -5.43 15.81
CA TYR A 12 20.06 -4.98 15.58
C TYR A 12 19.87 -3.59 14.98
N LEU A 13 20.23 -3.48 13.70
CA LEU A 13 19.48 -2.90 12.57
C LEU A 13 20.31 -3.23 11.31
N PRO A 14 19.74 -3.66 10.18
CA PRO A 14 20.53 -3.80 8.96
C PRO A 14 20.93 -2.40 8.48
N TRP A 15 22.15 -1.99 8.82
CA TRP A 15 22.87 -0.91 8.16
C TRP A 15 23.24 -1.41 6.76
N ILE A 16 22.35 -1.21 5.79
CA ILE A 16 22.66 -1.47 4.38
C ILE A 16 23.03 -0.13 3.77
N SER A 17 24.33 0.15 3.67
CA SER A 17 24.83 1.27 2.88
C SER A 17 24.93 0.86 1.41
N ILE A 18 24.36 1.66 0.51
CA ILE A 18 24.78 1.71 -0.89
C ILE A 18 25.29 3.13 -1.12
N ASN A 19 26.60 3.27 -1.37
CA ASN A 19 27.28 4.55 -1.64
C ASN A 19 27.16 5.62 -0.53
N ASP A 20 27.51 5.25 0.71
CA ASP A 20 27.77 6.19 1.82
C ASP A 20 26.62 7.14 2.25
N LYS A 21 25.37 6.81 1.92
CA LYS A 21 24.17 7.49 2.48
C LYS A 21 23.48 6.61 3.51
N SER A 22 23.20 7.17 4.69
CA SER A 22 22.53 6.48 5.79
C SER A 22 21.01 6.37 5.56
N PHE A 23 20.46 5.30 6.10
CA PHE A 23 19.12 4.77 5.90
C PHE A 23 18.01 5.57 6.64
N ASP A 24 17.85 6.86 6.33
CA ASP A 24 16.72 7.65 6.85
C ASP A 24 15.36 7.17 6.27
N GLU A 25 15.42 6.39 5.19
CA GLU A 25 14.25 6.05 4.37
C GLU A 25 13.37 4.98 5.04
N MET A 26 13.88 3.77 5.40
CA MET A 26 13.08 2.73 6.10
C MET A 26 12.48 3.18 7.44
N GLN A 27 13.08 4.18 8.07
CA GLN A 27 12.65 4.76 9.34
C GLN A 27 11.31 5.49 9.23
N ALA A 28 11.10 6.24 8.14
CA ALA A 28 9.82 6.85 7.83
C ALA A 28 8.77 5.79 7.48
N TYR A 29 9.16 4.74 6.75
CA TYR A 29 8.25 3.74 6.17
C TYR A 29 7.39 2.96 7.17
N GLN A 30 7.97 2.44 8.25
CA GLN A 30 7.17 1.68 9.22
C GLN A 30 6.26 2.58 10.08
N SER A 31 6.55 3.88 10.16
CA SER A 31 5.83 4.88 10.96
C SER A 31 4.43 5.22 10.46
N MET A 32 4.22 5.03 9.17
CA MET A 32 3.17 5.69 8.43
C MET A 32 2.01 4.75 8.18
N LEU A 33 1.29 4.28 9.20
CA LEU A 33 0.01 3.61 8.96
C LEU A 33 -1.06 4.36 9.71
N LYS A 34 -2.26 4.50 9.14
CA LYS A 34 -3.35 5.25 9.80
C LYS A 34 -3.65 4.67 11.16
N THR A 35 -3.62 3.36 11.26
CA THR A 35 -3.77 2.65 12.53
C THR A 35 -2.59 2.95 13.47
N LYS A 36 -1.34 2.93 13.00
CA LYS A 36 -0.15 3.17 13.82
C LYS A 36 -0.05 4.63 14.29
N LEU A 37 -0.39 5.59 13.43
CA LEU A 37 -0.47 7.02 13.75
C LEU A 37 -1.67 7.37 14.63
N LEU A 38 -2.83 6.73 14.44
CA LEU A 38 -3.96 6.87 15.37
C LEU A 38 -3.67 6.24 16.74
N ILE A 39 -2.97 5.09 16.77
CA ILE A 39 -2.49 4.48 18.02
C ILE A 39 -1.45 5.40 18.67
N TRP A 40 -0.46 5.89 17.91
CA TRP A 40 0.56 6.80 18.39
C TRP A 40 -0.06 8.08 18.95
N ARG A 41 -0.99 8.72 18.22
CA ARG A 41 -1.74 9.90 18.68
C ARG A 41 -2.56 9.60 19.93
N ARG A 42 -3.26 8.46 20.02
CA ARG A 42 -4.00 8.06 21.24
C ARG A 42 -3.07 7.82 22.44
N VAL A 43 -1.90 7.25 22.20
CA VAL A 43 -0.91 6.98 23.25
C VAL A 43 -0.24 8.27 23.72
N LEU A 44 0.07 9.21 22.83
CA LEU A 44 0.58 10.54 23.15
C LEU A 44 -0.47 11.44 23.82
N GLN A 45 -1.73 11.42 23.37
CA GLN A 45 -2.81 12.20 23.98
C GLN A 45 -3.16 11.74 25.42
N LYS A 46 -2.83 10.50 25.78
CA LYS A 46 -2.87 10.04 27.19
C LYS A 46 -1.81 10.71 28.08
N GLU A 47 -0.83 11.42 27.53
CA GLU A 47 0.13 12.24 28.29
C GLU A 47 -0.32 13.69 28.48
N THR A 48 -1.20 14.23 27.64
CA THR A 48 -1.67 15.63 27.82
C THR A 48 -2.48 15.87 29.11
N THR A 49 -2.84 14.81 29.85
CA THR A 49 -3.44 14.89 31.19
C THR A 49 -2.43 14.80 32.36
N ARG A 50 -1.12 14.70 32.11
CA ARG A 50 -0.05 14.84 33.12
C ARG A 50 1.05 15.78 32.60
N SER A 51 1.25 16.90 33.30
CA SER A 51 2.14 18.02 32.96
C SER A 51 3.53 17.69 32.36
N ILE A 52 3.80 18.36 31.23
CA ILE A 52 5.03 19.09 30.81
C ILE A 52 6.41 18.38 30.87
N VAL A 53 6.85 18.00 29.65
CA VAL A 53 8.18 18.16 28.99
C VAL A 53 9.45 17.57 29.62
N GLN A 54 10.15 16.73 28.84
CA GLN A 54 11.63 16.75 28.81
C GLN A 54 12.12 17.28 27.46
N SER A 55 12.78 18.44 27.51
CA SER A 55 13.62 18.97 26.43
C SER A 55 14.84 18.05 26.28
N GLY A 56 15.01 17.44 25.11
CA GLY A 56 16.19 16.62 24.79
C GLY A 56 15.93 15.14 24.51
N SER A 57 14.67 14.68 24.42
CA SER A 57 14.37 13.33 23.93
C SER A 57 14.94 13.15 22.50
N ARG A 58 15.90 12.24 22.34
CA ARG A 58 16.49 11.85 21.04
C ARG A 58 15.54 11.01 20.18
N CYS A 59 14.33 10.77 20.66
CA CYS A 59 13.44 9.74 20.15
C CYS A 59 12.36 10.37 19.27
N VAL A 60 12.76 10.77 18.07
CA VAL A 60 11.86 11.27 16.99
C VAL A 60 11.26 10.11 16.18
N MET A 61 11.56 8.88 16.60
CA MET A 61 11.29 7.67 15.85
C MET A 61 9.87 7.12 16.11
N PRO A 62 9.32 6.24 15.26
CA PRO A 62 7.99 5.66 15.43
C PRO A 62 7.93 4.46 16.39
N PRO A 63 6.73 4.07 16.87
CA PRO A 63 6.56 2.91 17.77
C PRO A 63 7.10 1.58 17.27
N ASP A 64 7.11 1.31 15.96
CA ASP A 64 7.74 0.09 15.44
C ASP A 64 9.21 -0.04 15.82
N PHE A 65 9.92 1.08 15.83
CA PHE A 65 11.34 1.14 16.15
C PHE A 65 11.56 1.09 17.65
N TRP A 66 10.72 1.79 18.42
CA TRP A 66 10.79 1.72 19.87
C TRP A 66 10.54 0.32 20.37
N CYS A 67 9.57 -0.35 19.78
CA CYS A 67 9.15 -1.67 20.19
C CYS A 67 9.99 -2.79 19.58
N ASP A 68 11.11 -2.52 18.91
CA ASP A 68 11.95 -3.59 18.33
C ASP A 68 13.02 -4.09 19.32
N SER A 69 13.48 -3.24 20.25
CA SER A 69 14.41 -3.62 21.31
C SER A 69 13.98 -3.11 22.68
N THR A 70 14.35 -3.83 23.73
CA THR A 70 14.11 -3.44 25.12
C THR A 70 14.81 -2.14 25.47
N GLU A 71 16.03 -1.96 24.94
CA GLU A 71 16.86 -0.78 25.16
C GLU A 71 16.19 0.48 24.60
N VAL A 72 15.75 0.45 23.34
CA VAL A 72 15.04 1.59 22.71
C VAL A 72 13.65 1.76 23.31
N THR A 73 12.96 0.67 23.66
CA THR A 73 11.68 0.74 24.38
C THR A 73 11.80 1.53 25.68
N HIS A 74 12.84 1.28 26.48
CA HIS A 74 13.05 1.96 27.76
C HIS A 74 13.59 3.38 27.61
N GLU A 75 14.43 3.65 26.59
CA GLU A 75 14.99 4.98 26.34
C GLU A 75 13.97 5.94 25.70
N CYS A 76 13.14 5.43 24.79
CA CYS A 76 12.28 6.24 23.94
C CYS A 76 10.79 6.14 24.25
N PHE A 77 10.35 5.12 24.97
CA PHE A 77 8.93 4.83 25.16
C PHE A 77 8.64 4.01 26.43
N ASP A 78 7.66 3.10 26.39
CA ASP A 78 7.42 2.12 27.47
C ASP A 78 6.89 0.79 26.93
N SER A 79 7.31 -0.30 27.57
CA SER A 79 6.96 -1.70 27.35
C SER A 79 5.46 -1.97 27.32
N ALA A 80 4.66 -1.32 28.17
CA ALA A 80 3.20 -1.49 28.20
C ALA A 80 2.55 -0.90 26.93
N LYS A 81 3.03 0.26 26.48
CA LYS A 81 2.57 0.91 25.25
C LYS A 81 2.99 0.12 24.01
N CYS A 82 4.19 -0.48 24.02
CA CYS A 82 4.62 -1.40 22.98
C CYS A 82 3.78 -2.67 22.91
N SER A 83 3.38 -3.22 24.06
CA SER A 83 2.48 -4.36 24.13
C SER A 83 1.10 -4.04 23.55
N LEU A 84 0.57 -2.83 23.83
CA LEU A 84 -0.69 -2.35 23.26
C LEU A 84 -0.59 -2.13 21.74
N TYR A 85 0.51 -1.54 21.28
CA TYR A 85 0.77 -1.33 19.87
C TYR A 85 0.81 -2.65 19.09
N ARG A 86 1.60 -3.61 19.58
CA ARG A 86 1.74 -4.95 19.02
C ARG A 86 0.40 -5.69 19.02
N SER A 87 -0.40 -5.60 20.08
CA SER A 87 -1.71 -6.27 20.14
C SER A 87 -2.71 -5.73 19.11
N TYR A 88 -2.66 -4.44 18.78
CA TYR A 88 -3.48 -3.87 17.71
C TYR A 88 -3.02 -4.26 16.31
N ALA A 89 -1.72 -4.40 16.08
CA ALA A 89 -1.18 -4.80 14.79
C ALA A 89 -1.29 -6.31 14.54
N GLN A 90 -1.29 -7.13 15.61
CA GLN A 90 -1.21 -8.59 15.56
C GLN A 90 -2.29 -9.19 14.65
N GLY A 91 -1.84 -9.90 13.62
CA GLY A 91 -2.68 -10.72 12.74
C GLY A 91 -3.55 -9.92 11.77
N ARG A 92 -3.52 -8.58 11.78
CA ARG A 92 -4.39 -7.76 10.92
C ARG A 92 -3.86 -7.67 9.48
N PRO A 93 -4.71 -7.82 8.46
CA PRO A 93 -4.30 -7.65 7.07
C PRO A 93 -3.82 -6.23 6.78
N ILE A 94 -2.75 -6.11 6.02
CA ILE A 94 -2.25 -4.84 5.48
C ILE A 94 -3.20 -4.35 4.39
N ARG A 95 -3.70 -3.13 4.50
CA ARG A 95 -4.47 -2.51 3.43
C ARG A 95 -3.51 -1.92 2.41
N ILE A 96 -3.56 -2.42 1.19
CA ILE A 96 -2.83 -1.88 0.05
C ILE A 96 -3.85 -1.07 -0.75
N THR A 97 -3.49 0.12 -1.18
CA THR A 97 -4.26 0.88 -2.17
C THR A 97 -3.30 1.24 -3.29
N LEU A 98 -3.65 0.88 -4.52
CA LEU A 98 -2.85 1.14 -5.70
C LEU A 98 -3.61 2.13 -6.58
N LEU A 99 -3.05 3.33 -6.74
CA LEU A 99 -3.51 4.29 -7.73
C LEU A 99 -2.82 3.96 -9.05
N TYR A 100 -3.59 3.96 -10.13
CA TYR A 100 -3.11 3.55 -11.44
C TYR A 100 -3.96 4.16 -12.55
N ALA A 101 -3.52 4.03 -13.80
CA ALA A 101 -4.31 4.40 -14.99
C ALA A 101 -4.28 3.26 -16.01
N THR A 102 -5.38 3.01 -16.71
CA THR A 102 -5.47 1.86 -17.63
C THR A 102 -4.54 1.94 -18.83
N HIS A 103 -4.20 3.15 -19.29
CA HIS A 103 -3.30 3.37 -20.44
C HIS A 103 -1.88 3.80 -20.04
N CYS A 104 -1.54 3.77 -18.75
CA CYS A 104 -0.19 4.01 -18.28
C CYS A 104 0.63 2.69 -18.33
N PRO A 105 1.73 2.60 -19.12
CA PRO A 105 2.53 1.38 -19.22
C PRO A 105 3.11 0.89 -17.88
N PHE A 106 3.53 1.82 -17.01
CA PHE A 106 4.04 1.47 -15.67
C PHE A 106 2.93 0.91 -14.78
N SER A 107 1.71 1.46 -14.87
CA SER A 107 0.55 0.92 -14.14
C SER A 107 0.21 -0.51 -14.59
N GLN A 108 0.27 -0.76 -15.90
CA GLN A 108 0.07 -2.10 -16.47
C GLN A 108 1.15 -3.08 -15.98
N ALA A 109 2.42 -2.70 -16.03
CA ALA A 109 3.52 -3.51 -15.54
C ALA A 109 3.40 -3.80 -14.03
N THR A 110 3.10 -2.79 -13.22
CA THR A 110 2.94 -2.97 -11.77
C THR A 110 1.80 -3.92 -11.41
N ILE A 111 0.65 -3.83 -12.09
CA ILE A 111 -0.48 -4.72 -11.81
C ILE A 111 -0.20 -6.14 -12.31
N VAL A 112 0.34 -6.27 -13.52
CA VAL A 112 0.49 -7.57 -14.18
C VAL A 112 1.75 -8.30 -13.73
N ASP A 113 2.89 -7.63 -13.70
CA ASP A 113 4.19 -8.27 -13.55
C ASP A 113 4.70 -8.23 -12.09
N ASN A 114 4.28 -7.25 -11.28
CA ASN A 114 4.67 -7.17 -9.87
C ASN A 114 3.58 -7.69 -8.93
N PHE A 115 2.41 -7.04 -8.91
CA PHE A 115 1.33 -7.41 -7.98
C PHE A 115 0.80 -8.82 -8.26
N TYR A 116 0.46 -9.13 -9.51
CA TYR A 116 -0.18 -10.41 -9.79
C TYR A 116 0.78 -11.58 -9.61
N GLU A 117 1.96 -11.53 -10.25
CA GLU A 117 2.94 -12.63 -10.20
C GLU A 117 3.54 -12.81 -8.80
N ASN A 118 3.99 -11.74 -8.15
CA ASN A 118 4.73 -11.87 -6.88
C ASN A 118 3.79 -12.04 -5.67
N LEU A 119 2.57 -11.48 -5.72
CA LEU A 119 1.71 -11.38 -4.54
C LEU A 119 0.35 -12.09 -4.68
N TRP A 120 -0.37 -11.88 -5.78
CA TRP A 120 -1.71 -12.44 -5.92
C TRP A 120 -1.69 -13.94 -6.22
N GLN A 121 -0.79 -14.42 -7.08
CA GLN A 121 -0.68 -15.85 -7.40
C GLN A 121 -0.39 -16.71 -6.17
N ASN A 122 0.37 -16.18 -5.21
CA ASN A 122 0.62 -16.86 -3.95
C ASN A 122 -0.60 -16.78 -3.02
N LYS A 123 -1.52 -17.75 -3.15
CA LYS A 123 -2.75 -17.86 -2.34
C LYS A 123 -2.50 -17.83 -0.82
N LYS A 124 -1.31 -18.26 -0.36
CA LYS A 124 -0.96 -18.23 1.07
C LYS A 124 -0.81 -16.81 1.60
N LEU A 125 -0.44 -15.85 0.74
CA LEU A 125 -0.23 -14.44 1.10
C LEU A 125 -1.53 -13.63 1.11
N ARG A 126 -2.57 -14.05 0.37
CA ARG A 126 -3.82 -13.30 0.21
C ARG A 126 -4.55 -12.97 1.52
N ARG A 127 -4.24 -13.68 2.63
CA ARG A 127 -4.80 -13.40 3.97
C ARG A 127 -4.08 -12.27 4.70
N PHE A 128 -2.86 -11.94 4.30
CA PHE A 128 -2.02 -10.93 4.95
C PHE A 128 -2.28 -9.52 4.44
N TYR A 129 -3.03 -9.38 3.34
CA TYR A 129 -3.35 -8.07 2.78
C TYR A 129 -4.76 -8.02 2.20
N LYS A 130 -5.25 -6.79 2.00
CA LYS A 130 -6.41 -6.47 1.19
C LYS A 130 -6.03 -5.32 0.26
N ILE A 131 -6.15 -5.51 -1.05
CA ILE A 131 -5.84 -4.49 -2.04
C ILE A 131 -7.09 -3.72 -2.46
N ARG A 132 -6.96 -2.41 -2.62
CA ARG A 132 -7.92 -1.53 -3.26
C ARG A 132 -7.27 -0.92 -4.50
N PHE A 133 -8.04 -0.82 -5.56
CA PHE A 133 -7.60 -0.23 -6.82
C PHE A 133 -8.27 1.14 -6.98
N LEU A 134 -7.50 2.17 -7.30
CA LEU A 134 -8.00 3.51 -7.62
C LEU A 134 -7.60 3.86 -9.07
N PRO A 135 -8.44 3.51 -10.05
CA PRO A 135 -8.20 3.83 -11.45
C PRO A 135 -8.49 5.32 -11.69
N TYR A 136 -7.48 6.16 -11.81
CA TYR A 136 -7.66 7.58 -12.11
C TYR A 136 -6.44 8.13 -12.86
N GLY A 137 -5.26 7.66 -12.50
CA GLY A 137 -4.01 8.09 -13.09
C GLY A 137 -3.62 9.48 -12.60
N ASN A 138 -2.99 10.24 -13.49
CA ASN A 138 -2.67 11.66 -13.29
C ASN A 138 -3.74 12.55 -13.93
N GLY A 139 -5.00 12.12 -13.85
CA GLY A 139 -6.13 12.89 -14.36
C GLY A 139 -6.35 14.19 -13.59
N LYS A 140 -7.22 15.03 -14.13
CA LYS A 140 -7.67 16.29 -13.52
C LYS A 140 -9.19 16.38 -13.59
N VAL A 141 -9.80 17.00 -12.59
CA VAL A 141 -11.20 17.39 -12.60
C VAL A 141 -11.26 18.89 -12.89
N GLU A 142 -11.99 19.31 -13.93
CA GLU A 142 -12.27 20.72 -14.24
C GLU A 142 -13.46 21.24 -13.41
N ASP A 143 -13.70 22.56 -13.44
CA ASP A 143 -14.73 23.23 -12.62
C ASP A 143 -16.18 22.74 -12.90
N ASP A 144 -16.43 22.15 -14.08
CA ASP A 144 -17.69 21.57 -14.50
C ASP A 144 -17.80 20.06 -14.21
N ASP A 145 -17.00 19.55 -13.26
CA ASP A 145 -16.84 18.14 -12.91
C ASP A 145 -16.29 17.27 -14.06
N LYS A 146 -15.85 17.87 -15.17
CA LYS A 146 -15.32 17.12 -16.30
C LYS A 146 -13.96 16.51 -15.97
N ILE A 147 -13.82 15.23 -16.27
CA ILE A 147 -12.59 14.49 -16.02
C ILE A 147 -11.73 14.42 -17.28
N ILE A 148 -10.49 14.90 -17.16
CA ILE A 148 -9.47 14.84 -18.20
C ILE A 148 -8.39 13.84 -17.78
N CYS A 149 -8.15 12.84 -18.62
CA CYS A 149 -7.12 11.82 -18.40
C CYS A 149 -5.86 12.10 -19.23
N GLN A 150 -4.69 11.71 -18.71
CA GLN A 150 -3.39 12.00 -19.31
C GLN A 150 -3.24 11.36 -20.70
N HIS A 151 -3.80 10.15 -20.88
CA HIS A 151 -3.74 9.41 -22.14
C HIS A 151 -5.07 9.48 -22.92
N GLY A 152 -5.87 10.54 -22.71
CA GLY A 152 -7.08 10.82 -23.47
C GLY A 152 -8.32 10.01 -23.02
N SER A 153 -9.37 10.04 -23.84
CA SER A 153 -10.69 9.50 -23.49
C SER A 153 -10.73 7.98 -23.29
N ALA A 154 -9.83 7.25 -23.96
CA ALA A 154 -9.70 5.80 -23.77
C ALA A 154 -9.29 5.46 -22.32
N GLU A 155 -8.34 6.20 -21.74
CA GLU A 155 -7.98 6.05 -20.32
C GLU A 155 -9.14 6.34 -19.39
N CYS A 156 -9.86 7.45 -19.61
CA CYS A 156 -11.04 7.77 -18.81
C CYS A 156 -12.11 6.67 -18.90
N THR A 157 -12.30 6.10 -20.08
CA THR A 157 -13.25 5.00 -20.31
C THR A 157 -12.84 3.76 -19.53
N GLY A 158 -11.58 3.32 -19.67
CA GLY A 158 -11.04 2.18 -18.92
C GLY A 158 -11.06 2.38 -17.41
N ASN A 159 -10.71 3.58 -16.94
CA ASN A 159 -10.76 3.90 -15.52
C ASN A 159 -12.19 3.79 -14.97
N THR A 160 -13.17 4.32 -15.71
CA THR A 160 -14.59 4.25 -15.34
C THR A 160 -15.12 2.82 -15.35
N ILE A 161 -14.74 2.00 -16.35
CA ILE A 161 -15.08 0.57 -16.40
C ILE A 161 -14.56 -0.14 -15.14
N ASN A 162 -13.30 0.08 -14.77
CA ASN A 162 -12.71 -0.53 -13.57
C ASN A 162 -13.41 -0.09 -12.27
N ASP A 163 -13.83 1.18 -12.16
CA ASP A 163 -14.63 1.64 -11.02
C ASP A 163 -16.01 0.99 -10.96
N CYS A 164 -16.69 0.82 -12.10
CA CYS A 164 -17.96 0.12 -12.16
C CYS A 164 -17.83 -1.38 -11.85
N VAL A 165 -16.72 -2.03 -12.24
CA VAL A 165 -16.43 -3.42 -11.84
C VAL A 165 -16.27 -3.52 -10.33
N LYS A 166 -15.45 -2.65 -9.72
CA LYS A 166 -15.26 -2.60 -8.27
C LYS A 166 -16.59 -2.42 -7.52
N ALA A 167 -17.53 -1.66 -8.08
CA ALA A 167 -18.82 -1.40 -7.47
C ALA A 167 -19.81 -2.59 -7.58
N LYS A 168 -19.63 -3.50 -8.56
CA LYS A 168 -20.65 -4.52 -8.92
C LYS A 168 -20.15 -5.96 -8.89
N ALA A 169 -18.85 -6.21 -8.77
CA ALA A 169 -18.26 -7.54 -8.69
C ALA A 169 -17.78 -7.87 -7.27
N ALA A 170 -17.64 -9.17 -6.97
CA ALA A 170 -17.00 -9.58 -5.72
C ALA A 170 -15.51 -9.17 -5.70
N TYR A 171 -14.92 -9.14 -4.52
CA TYR A 171 -13.54 -8.69 -4.32
C TYR A 171 -12.55 -9.49 -5.17
N GLU A 172 -12.57 -10.83 -5.09
CA GLU A 172 -11.67 -11.70 -5.85
C GLU A 172 -11.88 -11.55 -7.36
N GLU A 173 -13.14 -11.48 -7.82
CA GLU A 173 -13.45 -11.27 -9.24
C GLU A 173 -12.94 -9.91 -9.73
N THR A 174 -13.03 -8.87 -8.90
CA THR A 174 -12.51 -7.53 -9.21
C THR A 174 -11.00 -7.58 -9.43
N VAL A 175 -10.27 -8.26 -8.55
CA VAL A 175 -8.81 -8.39 -8.67
C VAL A 175 -8.44 -9.14 -9.95
N GLU A 176 -9.06 -10.30 -10.20
CA GLU A 176 -8.79 -11.11 -11.40
C GLU A 176 -9.17 -10.35 -12.69
N TYR A 177 -10.29 -9.61 -12.67
CA TYR A 177 -10.72 -8.78 -13.79
C TYR A 177 -9.72 -7.67 -14.07
N ILE A 178 -9.33 -6.88 -13.07
CA ILE A 178 -8.42 -5.74 -13.27
C ILE A 178 -7.08 -6.22 -13.81
N VAL A 179 -6.52 -7.32 -13.30
CA VAL A 179 -5.28 -7.89 -13.83
C VAL A 179 -5.43 -8.28 -15.30
N CYS A 180 -6.51 -8.99 -15.63
CA CYS A 180 -6.79 -9.36 -17.01
C CYS A 180 -6.95 -8.13 -17.90
N HIS A 181 -7.73 -7.14 -17.47
CA HIS A 181 -8.02 -5.93 -18.22
C HIS A 181 -6.74 -5.13 -18.50
N MET A 182 -5.87 -4.96 -17.50
CA MET A 182 -4.59 -4.28 -17.66
C MET A 182 -3.67 -5.01 -18.64
N ARG A 183 -3.70 -6.36 -18.66
CA ARG A 183 -2.95 -7.18 -19.63
C ARG A 183 -3.48 -6.98 -21.06
N GLU A 184 -4.79 -7.05 -21.26
CA GLU A 184 -5.41 -6.85 -22.57
C GLU A 184 -5.20 -5.42 -23.11
N VAL A 185 -5.32 -4.39 -22.26
CA VAL A 185 -5.08 -3.00 -22.67
C VAL A 185 -3.60 -2.75 -22.99
N ARG A 186 -2.66 -3.40 -22.27
CA ARG A 186 -1.23 -3.35 -22.61
C ARG A 186 -0.95 -3.85 -24.02
N GLU A 187 -1.65 -4.90 -24.45
CA GLU A 187 -1.43 -5.55 -25.76
C GLU A 187 -2.24 -4.91 -26.89
N HIS A 188 -3.44 -4.42 -26.60
CA HIS A 188 -4.41 -4.05 -27.64
C HIS A 188 -4.92 -2.61 -27.54
N LYS A 189 -4.60 -1.89 -26.46
CA LYS A 189 -4.97 -0.48 -26.23
C LYS A 189 -6.48 -0.21 -26.40
N ASN A 190 -7.31 -1.17 -26.01
CA ASN A 190 -8.76 -1.11 -26.20
C ASN A 190 -9.51 -1.70 -24.99
N ASP A 191 -10.09 -0.82 -24.17
CA ASP A 191 -10.78 -1.20 -22.94
C ASP A 191 -12.11 -1.93 -23.19
N GLN A 192 -12.81 -1.66 -24.29
CA GLN A 192 -14.05 -2.37 -24.63
C GLN A 192 -13.76 -3.84 -24.98
N ARG A 193 -12.71 -4.07 -25.78
CA ARG A 193 -12.21 -5.42 -26.08
C ARG A 193 -11.74 -6.10 -24.80
N ALA A 194 -10.94 -5.41 -23.98
CA ALA A 194 -10.46 -5.94 -22.71
C ALA A 194 -11.63 -6.32 -21.78
N PHE A 195 -12.68 -5.50 -21.70
CA PHE A 195 -13.87 -5.81 -20.93
C PHE A 195 -14.55 -7.10 -21.41
N GLU A 196 -14.76 -7.26 -22.72
CA GLU A 196 -15.42 -8.45 -23.25
C GLU A 196 -14.57 -9.72 -23.06
N THR A 197 -13.27 -9.65 -23.37
CA THR A 197 -12.34 -10.76 -23.17
C THR A 197 -12.31 -11.20 -21.70
N CYS A 198 -12.09 -10.25 -20.79
CA CYS A 198 -11.88 -10.56 -19.37
C CYS A 198 -13.16 -10.96 -18.65
N SER A 199 -14.29 -10.32 -18.95
CA SER A 199 -15.58 -10.73 -18.39
C SER A 199 -16.01 -12.12 -18.87
N SER A 200 -15.72 -12.47 -20.13
CA SER A 200 -15.95 -13.82 -20.67
C SER A 200 -15.04 -14.86 -20.03
N LYS A 201 -13.75 -14.54 -19.86
CA LYS A 201 -12.78 -15.41 -19.18
C LYS A 201 -13.18 -15.73 -17.74
N LEU A 202 -13.82 -14.78 -17.06
CA LEU A 202 -14.36 -14.95 -15.70
C LEU A 202 -15.76 -15.57 -15.65
N GLY A 203 -16.36 -15.89 -16.79
CA GLY A 203 -17.69 -16.50 -16.85
C GLY A 203 -18.83 -15.60 -16.37
N TRP A 204 -18.69 -14.27 -16.50
CA TRP A 204 -19.74 -13.35 -16.08
C TRP A 204 -20.99 -13.48 -16.96
N SER A 205 -22.16 -13.51 -16.30
CA SER A 205 -23.45 -13.55 -17.00
C SER A 205 -23.68 -12.29 -17.85
N ALA A 206 -24.48 -12.41 -18.91
CA ALA A 206 -24.86 -11.28 -19.75
C ALA A 206 -25.50 -10.13 -18.93
N ALA A 207 -26.31 -10.47 -17.92
CA ALA A 207 -26.92 -9.49 -17.02
C ALA A 207 -25.86 -8.70 -16.22
N LYS A 208 -24.82 -9.39 -15.70
CA LYS A 208 -23.71 -8.72 -14.98
C LYS A 208 -22.91 -7.82 -15.91
N LYS A 209 -22.55 -8.32 -17.10
CA LYS A 209 -21.84 -7.54 -18.12
C LYS A 209 -22.62 -6.27 -18.49
N THR A 210 -23.91 -6.41 -18.75
CA THR A 210 -24.82 -5.31 -19.09
C THR A 210 -24.92 -4.29 -17.95
N SER A 211 -25.03 -4.75 -16.70
CA SER A 211 -25.09 -3.88 -15.53
C SER A 211 -23.82 -3.03 -15.37
N ILE A 212 -22.65 -3.62 -15.57
CA ILE A 212 -21.36 -2.91 -15.47
C ILE A 212 -21.20 -1.90 -16.60
N MET A 213 -21.47 -2.27 -17.86
CA MET A 213 -21.35 -1.34 -18.98
C MET A 213 -22.39 -0.22 -18.93
N ARG A 214 -23.59 -0.48 -18.41
CA ARG A 214 -24.58 0.56 -18.15
C ARG A 214 -24.06 1.56 -17.13
N CYS A 215 -23.43 1.10 -16.05
CA CYS A 215 -22.77 1.99 -15.09
C CYS A 215 -21.70 2.83 -15.77
N ALA A 216 -20.80 2.19 -16.53
CA ALA A 216 -19.67 2.88 -17.16
C ALA A 216 -20.10 3.98 -18.13
N ASN A 217 -21.25 3.81 -18.79
CA ASN A 217 -21.81 4.75 -19.75
C ASN A 217 -22.88 5.69 -19.15
N SER A 218 -22.89 5.89 -17.83
CA SER A 218 -23.93 6.69 -17.17
C SER A 218 -23.35 7.63 -16.10
N GLN A 219 -24.22 8.47 -15.54
CA GLN A 219 -23.89 9.31 -14.40
C GLN A 219 -23.44 8.50 -13.17
N GLU A 220 -23.81 7.22 -13.05
CA GLU A 220 -23.29 6.35 -12.00
C GLU A 220 -21.78 6.20 -12.12
N GLY A 221 -21.28 5.82 -13.30
CA GLY A 221 -19.85 5.70 -13.58
C GLY A 221 -19.11 7.00 -13.37
N HIS A 222 -19.65 8.12 -13.89
CA HIS A 222 -19.07 9.44 -13.68
C HIS A 222 -18.92 9.80 -12.19
N ARG A 223 -19.95 9.55 -11.37
CA ARG A 223 -19.89 9.83 -9.92
C ARG A 223 -18.88 8.93 -9.20
N LEU A 224 -18.76 7.67 -9.60
CA LEU A 224 -17.73 6.78 -9.07
C LEU A 224 -16.34 7.30 -9.41
N GLN A 225 -16.14 7.78 -10.63
CA GLN A 225 -14.87 8.34 -11.08
C GLN A 225 -14.49 9.61 -10.34
N LEU A 226 -15.42 10.56 -10.14
CA LEU A 226 -15.19 11.76 -9.31
C LEU A 226 -14.81 11.40 -7.87
N LYS A 227 -15.45 10.37 -7.30
CA LYS A 227 -15.10 9.88 -5.97
C LYS A 227 -13.68 9.31 -5.94
N THR A 228 -13.29 8.54 -6.96
CA THR A 228 -11.93 8.01 -7.10
C THR A 228 -10.91 9.13 -7.29
N ALA A 229 -11.23 10.17 -8.06
CA ALA A 229 -10.40 11.36 -8.23
C ALA A 229 -10.16 12.07 -6.89
N ASN A 230 -11.23 12.41 -6.17
CA ASN A 230 -11.14 13.06 -4.87
C ASN A 230 -10.34 12.23 -3.85
N GLU A 231 -10.51 10.90 -3.83
CA GLU A 231 -9.69 10.01 -2.98
C GLU A 231 -8.22 9.99 -3.41
N SER A 232 -7.94 10.07 -4.71
CA SER A 232 -6.59 10.09 -5.27
C SER A 232 -5.84 11.40 -5.00
N ASP A 233 -6.56 12.50 -4.83
CA ASP A 233 -6.00 13.84 -4.59
C ASP A 233 -6.01 14.23 -3.09
N SER A 234 -6.70 13.46 -2.26
CA SER A 234 -6.74 13.64 -0.80
C SER A 234 -5.83 12.65 -0.05
N LEU A 235 -4.70 12.26 -0.65
CA LEU A 235 -3.74 11.36 0.00
C LEU A 235 -2.96 12.07 1.10
N GLU A 236 -2.63 11.29 2.14
CA GLU A 236 -1.77 11.72 3.23
C GLU A 236 -0.59 10.74 3.39
N PRO A 237 0.55 11.19 3.94
CA PRO A 237 0.94 12.60 4.11
C PRO A 237 1.43 13.22 2.81
N GLU A 238 1.81 12.42 1.82
CA GLU A 238 2.26 12.89 0.51
C GLU A 238 1.18 12.65 -0.54
N MET A 239 1.00 13.66 -1.41
CA MET A 239 0.19 13.53 -2.61
C MET A 239 0.89 12.61 -3.63
N LYS A 240 0.13 11.99 -4.53
CA LYS A 240 0.74 11.22 -5.62
C LYS A 240 1.51 12.16 -6.56
N HIS A 241 2.72 11.77 -6.95
CA HIS A 241 3.52 12.53 -7.93
C HIS A 241 3.43 11.93 -9.35
N PHE A 242 3.13 10.64 -9.42
CA PHE A 242 3.00 9.85 -10.64
C PHE A 242 2.10 8.65 -10.37
N VAL A 243 1.81 7.88 -11.41
CA VAL A 243 1.21 6.54 -11.27
C VAL A 243 2.09 5.49 -11.96
N PRO A 244 2.16 4.26 -11.43
CA PRO A 244 1.42 3.75 -10.27
C PRO A 244 1.91 4.34 -8.93
N TRP A 245 1.00 4.46 -7.96
CA TRP A 245 1.30 4.98 -6.63
C TRP A 245 0.72 4.06 -5.56
N LEU A 246 1.61 3.54 -4.71
CA LEU A 246 1.35 2.60 -3.64
C LEU A 246 1.04 3.35 -2.35
N VAL A 247 -0.08 3.02 -1.72
CA VAL A 247 -0.51 3.52 -0.42
C VAL A 247 -0.73 2.32 0.49
N ILE A 248 -0.15 2.35 1.69
CA ILE A 248 -0.25 1.25 2.64
C ILE A 248 -0.89 1.74 3.94
N ASN A 249 -1.97 1.08 4.35
CA ASN A 249 -2.85 1.47 5.45
C ASN A 249 -3.18 2.97 5.47
N GLY A 250 -3.40 3.55 4.28
CA GLY A 250 -3.80 4.95 4.09
C GLY A 250 -2.65 5.95 4.06
N TYR A 251 -1.41 5.51 3.90
CA TYR A 251 -0.22 6.35 3.89
C TYR A 251 0.69 6.03 2.72
N SER A 252 1.35 7.06 2.20
CA SER A 252 2.32 6.91 1.13
C SER A 252 3.39 7.99 1.19
N THR A 253 4.58 7.65 0.69
CA THR A 253 5.68 8.57 0.41
C THR A 253 6.38 8.18 -0.89
N LEU A 254 7.21 9.07 -1.41
CA LEU A 254 8.00 8.85 -2.62
C LEU A 254 8.89 7.59 -2.56
N GLU A 255 9.67 7.36 -1.49
CA GLU A 255 10.52 6.16 -1.47
C GLU A 255 9.72 4.85 -1.30
N MET A 256 8.45 4.91 -0.87
CA MET A 256 7.58 3.72 -0.78
C MET A 256 7.42 3.08 -2.17
N GLN A 257 7.49 3.92 -3.21
CA GLN A 257 7.29 3.51 -4.59
C GLN A 257 8.43 2.63 -5.11
N HIS A 258 9.65 2.76 -4.55
CA HIS A 258 10.79 1.92 -4.92
C HIS A 258 10.60 0.43 -4.59
N TYR A 259 9.65 0.11 -3.69
CA TYR A 259 9.37 -1.28 -3.28
C TYR A 259 8.29 -1.98 -4.12
N ILE A 260 7.71 -1.29 -5.11
CA ILE A 260 6.71 -1.88 -6.01
C ILE A 260 7.22 -3.18 -6.68
N PRO A 261 8.48 -3.29 -7.13
CA PRO A 261 8.99 -4.53 -7.70
C PRO A 261 9.03 -5.72 -6.72
N ASP A 262 9.21 -5.42 -5.42
CA ASP A 262 9.40 -6.39 -4.33
C ASP A 262 8.22 -6.39 -3.33
N LEU A 263 6.99 -6.17 -3.82
CA LEU A 263 5.78 -6.04 -2.99
C LEU A 263 5.57 -7.21 -2.02
N ASP A 264 5.86 -8.43 -2.44
CA ASP A 264 5.75 -9.63 -1.63
C ASP A 264 6.66 -9.58 -0.40
N LYS A 265 7.94 -9.27 -0.60
CA LYS A 265 8.92 -9.11 0.49
C LYS A 265 8.54 -7.94 1.39
N PHE A 266 8.13 -6.83 0.79
CA PHE A 266 7.73 -5.63 1.51
C PHE A 266 6.52 -5.89 2.43
N ILE A 267 5.45 -6.52 1.91
CA ILE A 267 4.26 -6.89 2.68
C ILE A 267 4.60 -7.89 3.79
N CYS A 268 5.46 -8.85 3.50
CA CYS A 268 5.86 -9.86 4.46
C CYS A 268 6.68 -9.28 5.63
N ARG A 269 7.61 -8.37 5.35
CA ARG A 269 8.33 -7.61 6.40
C ARG A 269 7.37 -6.74 7.22
N TRP A 270 6.37 -6.17 6.57
CA TRP A 270 5.41 -5.28 7.23
C TRP A 270 4.31 -6.00 8.00
N TYR A 271 4.07 -7.29 7.73
CA TYR A 271 2.97 -8.02 8.35
C TYR A 271 3.32 -8.43 9.78
N TYR A 272 2.65 -7.81 10.73
CA TYR A 272 2.82 -8.12 12.15
C TYR A 272 1.98 -9.36 12.55
N GLY A 273 2.45 -10.54 12.15
CA GLY A 273 1.84 -11.84 12.45
C GLY A 273 2.61 -12.67 13.47
N GLY A 274 2.00 -13.77 13.92
CA GLY A 274 2.69 -14.76 14.76
C GLY A 274 3.79 -15.49 13.99
N TYR A 275 4.71 -16.15 14.69
CA TYR A 275 5.87 -16.87 14.12
C TYR A 275 5.50 -17.77 12.92
N ASN A 276 4.46 -18.59 13.07
CA ASN A 276 3.98 -19.50 12.02
C ASN A 276 3.46 -18.79 10.77
N GLU A 277 3.02 -17.54 10.90
CA GLU A 277 2.49 -16.74 9.80
C GLU A 277 3.61 -16.04 9.05
N ARG A 278 4.62 -15.53 9.77
CA ARG A 278 5.85 -14.99 9.18
C ARG A 278 6.62 -16.04 8.38
N ARG A 279 6.68 -17.29 8.85
CA ARG A 279 7.23 -18.43 8.08
C ARG A 279 6.49 -18.69 6.77
N LYS A 280 5.16 -18.53 6.74
CA LYS A 280 4.36 -18.69 5.50
C LYS A 280 4.59 -17.56 4.48
N CYS A 281 5.20 -16.48 4.92
CA CYS A 281 5.56 -15.32 4.11
C CYS A 281 6.98 -15.44 3.51
N ASN A 282 7.63 -16.61 3.63
CA ASN A 282 9.04 -16.85 3.28
C ASN A 282 10.01 -15.83 3.92
N LEU A 283 9.57 -15.08 4.94
CA LEU A 283 10.37 -14.03 5.58
C LEU A 283 11.69 -14.60 6.10
N CYS A 284 11.66 -15.84 6.57
CA CYS A 284 12.84 -16.50 7.13
C CYS A 284 13.89 -16.87 6.09
N ASP A 285 13.53 -16.91 4.80
CA ASP A 285 14.45 -17.25 3.73
C ASP A 285 15.35 -16.05 3.36
N TYR A 286 14.86 -14.82 3.56
CA TYR A 286 15.57 -13.58 3.19
C TYR A 286 15.75 -12.58 4.35
N ALA A 287 15.17 -12.82 5.52
CA ALA A 287 15.38 -12.07 6.76
C ALA A 287 15.36 -13.00 8.00
N PRO A 288 16.35 -13.92 8.14
CA PRO A 288 16.34 -14.95 9.20
C PRO A 288 16.31 -14.39 10.63
N SER A 289 16.84 -13.18 10.83
CA SER A 289 16.83 -12.49 12.13
C SER A 289 15.43 -12.07 12.61
N GLU A 290 14.47 -11.92 11.70
CA GLU A 290 13.10 -11.47 11.99
C GLU A 290 12.11 -12.63 12.25
N CYS A 291 12.63 -13.87 12.19
CA CYS A 291 11.90 -15.11 12.42
C CYS A 291 12.28 -15.76 13.77
N LYS A 292 12.32 -14.98 14.85
CA LYS A 292 12.49 -15.52 16.21
C LYS A 292 11.18 -15.41 16.99
#